data_AF-A0A7V0UJG3-F1
#
_entry.id   AF-A0A7V0UJG3-F1
#
_cell.length_a   1.000
_cell.length_b   1.000
_cell.length_c   1.000
_cell.angle_alpha   90.00
_cell.angle_beta   90.00
_cell.angle_gamma   90.00
#
_symmetry.space_group_name_H-M   'P 1'
#
loop_
_entity.id
_entity.type
_entity.pdbx_description
1 polymer ?
#
loop_
_entity_poly.entity_id
_entity_poly.type
_entity_poly.pdbx_seq_one_letter_code
_entity_poly.pdbx_strand_id
1 'polypeptide(L)'
;MVDRILESLTPALAAELDAAMREAEQRLEEQFQQKLDSAVAEALHAARAEAAKEIADELQEQFSRTLQQTADELKAKFDDEFKTASAAWSAERASLVEERDRLRVLADAQHQMRECKSQPEILNRFLTLAEPFASSAAVYIMKADGLALWKSCGGDAFPNVISQNSAGTLYFKPVAVRQRTVAAVCAAAPYQAEPLDFLAESLERSIETFGLMRLQAAR
;
A
#
# COMPACT_ATOMS: atom_id res chain seq x y z
N MET A 1 -21.55 -101.52 71.74
CA MET A 1 -20.31 -101.42 70.91
C MET A 1 -20.48 -100.42 69.78
N VAL A 2 -21.69 -100.26 69.22
CA VAL A 2 -22.02 -99.25 68.20
C VAL A 2 -22.00 -97.81 68.76
N ASP A 3 -22.45 -97.57 70.00
CA ASP A 3 -22.47 -96.21 70.60
C ASP A 3 -21.08 -95.59 70.82
N ARG A 4 -20.06 -96.37 71.20
CA ARG A 4 -18.66 -95.88 71.31
C ARG A 4 -18.04 -95.54 69.97
N ILE A 5 -18.47 -96.21 68.90
CA ILE A 5 -18.00 -95.94 67.53
C ILE A 5 -18.67 -94.65 67.04
N LEU A 6 -19.96 -94.44 67.34
CA LEU A 6 -20.66 -93.19 67.05
C LEU A 6 -20.08 -91.99 67.82
N GLU A 7 -19.80 -92.13 69.12
CA GLU A 7 -19.14 -91.09 69.93
C GLU A 7 -17.74 -90.74 69.40
N SER A 8 -16.98 -91.73 68.89
CA SER A 8 -15.66 -91.50 68.30
C SER A 8 -15.69 -90.86 66.90
N LEU A 9 -16.80 -91.00 66.17
CA LEU A 9 -16.97 -90.45 64.83
C LEU A 9 -17.53 -89.03 64.84
N THR A 10 -18.35 -88.65 65.83
CA THR A 10 -18.89 -87.29 66.00
C THR A 10 -17.85 -86.16 65.96
N PRO A 11 -16.73 -86.21 66.70
CA PRO A 11 -15.73 -85.13 66.67
C PRO A 11 -14.95 -85.10 65.35
N ALA A 12 -14.75 -86.24 64.69
CA ALA A 12 -14.13 -86.30 63.37
C ALA A 12 -15.06 -85.69 62.30
N LEU A 13 -16.36 -85.98 62.37
CA LEU A 13 -17.37 -85.41 61.47
C LEU A 13 -17.55 -83.91 61.69
N ALA A 14 -17.52 -83.43 62.94
CA ALA A 14 -17.55 -82.01 63.26
C ALA A 14 -16.29 -81.28 62.75
N ALA A 15 -15.10 -81.89 62.88
CA ALA A 15 -13.86 -81.32 62.36
C ALA A 15 -13.84 -81.25 60.83
N GLU A 16 -14.36 -82.26 60.14
CA GLU A 16 -14.53 -82.25 58.67
C GLU A 16 -15.58 -81.22 58.23
N LEU A 17 -16.67 -81.06 58.98
CA LEU A 17 -17.68 -80.02 58.71
C LEU A 17 -17.08 -78.61 58.88
N ASP A 18 -16.32 -78.37 59.95
CA ASP A 18 -15.63 -77.10 60.19
C ASP A 18 -14.56 -76.82 59.12
N ALA A 19 -13.83 -77.85 58.69
CA ALA A 19 -12.86 -77.73 57.60
C ALA A 19 -13.56 -77.39 56.27
N ALA A 20 -14.66 -78.08 55.95
CA ALA A 20 -15.46 -77.81 54.77
C ALA A 20 -16.11 -76.42 54.82
N MET A 21 -16.56 -75.95 56.00
CA MET A 21 -17.08 -74.60 56.19
C MET A 21 -16.00 -73.55 55.95
N ARG A 22 -14.81 -73.70 56.52
CA ARG A 22 -13.69 -72.77 56.28
C ARG A 22 -13.25 -72.77 54.83
N GLU A 23 -13.18 -73.93 54.18
CA GLU A 23 -12.86 -74.01 52.76
C GLU A 23 -13.93 -73.34 51.90
N ALA A 24 -15.21 -73.52 52.24
CA ALA A 24 -16.31 -72.84 51.58
C ALA A 24 -16.25 -71.31 51.77
N GLU A 25 -15.99 -70.83 52.99
CA GLU A 25 -15.81 -69.41 53.30
C GLU A 25 -14.63 -68.82 52.51
N GLN A 26 -13.49 -69.49 52.50
CA GLN A 26 -12.28 -69.05 51.81
C GLN A 26 -12.49 -68.98 50.29
N ARG A 27 -13.13 -69.99 49.70
CA ARG A 27 -13.52 -69.97 48.27
C ARG A 27 -14.50 -68.85 47.96
N LEU A 28 -15.44 -68.57 48.86
CA LEU A 28 -16.41 -67.51 48.69
C LEU A 28 -15.73 -66.13 48.73
N GLU A 29 -14.80 -65.93 49.66
CA GLU A 29 -14.02 -64.71 49.82
C GLU A 29 -13.12 -64.46 48.59
N GLU A 30 -12.44 -65.49 48.09
CA GLU A 30 -11.65 -65.42 46.85
C GLU A 30 -12.52 -65.04 45.63
N GLN A 31 -13.71 -65.64 45.52
CA GLN A 31 -14.65 -65.31 44.43
C GLN A 31 -15.19 -63.89 44.55
N PHE A 32 -15.45 -63.41 45.77
CA PHE A 32 -15.85 -62.02 46.00
C PHE A 32 -14.73 -61.05 45.65
N GLN A 33 -13.50 -61.35 46.06
CA GLN A 33 -12.34 -60.51 45.76
C GLN A 33 -12.08 -60.44 44.25
N GLN A 34 -12.13 -61.57 43.54
CA GLN A 34 -12.01 -61.58 42.08
C GLN A 34 -13.09 -60.77 41.38
N LYS A 35 -14.34 -60.86 41.85
CA LYS A 35 -15.45 -60.06 41.30
C LYS A 35 -15.27 -58.57 41.58
N LEU A 36 -14.81 -58.21 42.78
CA LEU A 36 -14.52 -56.83 43.14
C LEU A 36 -13.39 -56.27 42.28
N ASP A 37 -12.28 -56.99 42.16
CA ASP A 37 -11.12 -56.55 41.36
C ASP A 37 -11.51 -56.40 39.87
N SER A 38 -12.32 -57.33 39.33
CA SER A 38 -12.85 -57.22 37.96
C SER A 38 -13.77 -56.01 37.80
N ALA A 39 -14.71 -55.80 38.71
CA ALA A 39 -15.64 -54.67 38.65
C ALA A 39 -14.90 -53.32 38.79
N VAL A 40 -13.88 -53.25 39.66
CA VAL A 40 -13.02 -52.06 39.81
C VAL A 40 -12.22 -51.80 38.55
N ALA A 41 -11.64 -52.83 37.93
CA ALA A 41 -10.90 -52.69 36.68
C ALA A 41 -11.80 -52.20 35.53
N GLU A 42 -13.01 -52.76 35.41
CA GLU A 42 -14.01 -52.33 34.43
C GLU A 42 -14.45 -50.89 34.65
N ALA A 43 -14.76 -50.51 35.91
CA ALA A 43 -15.14 -49.15 36.26
C ALA A 43 -14.01 -48.14 35.97
N LEU A 44 -12.76 -48.50 36.28
CA LEU A 44 -11.59 -47.67 35.95
C LEU A 44 -11.40 -47.53 34.45
N HIS A 45 -11.60 -48.59 33.68
CA HIS A 45 -11.48 -48.54 32.22
C HIS A 45 -12.59 -47.67 31.60
N ALA A 46 -13.83 -47.80 32.09
CA ALA A 46 -14.94 -46.97 31.65
C ALA A 46 -14.69 -45.49 31.98
N ALA A 47 -14.28 -45.17 33.21
CA ALA A 47 -13.97 -43.82 33.64
C ALA A 47 -12.84 -43.19 32.81
N ARG A 48 -11.79 -43.97 32.47
CA ARG A 48 -10.70 -43.50 31.61
C ARG A 48 -11.16 -43.25 30.18
N ALA A 49 -12.02 -44.11 29.63
CA ALA A 49 -12.55 -43.93 28.29
C ALA A 49 -13.45 -42.69 28.20
N GLU A 50 -14.29 -42.45 29.22
CA GLU A 50 -15.13 -41.27 29.33
C GLU A 50 -14.29 -39.99 29.42
N ALA A 51 -13.31 -39.95 30.33
CA ALA A 51 -12.41 -38.80 30.49
C ALA A 51 -11.59 -38.53 29.23
N ALA A 52 -11.09 -39.57 28.55
CA ALA A 52 -10.36 -39.41 27.29
C ALA A 52 -11.24 -38.80 26.18
N LYS A 53 -12.52 -39.17 26.14
CA LYS A 53 -13.48 -38.64 25.19
C LYS A 53 -13.81 -37.18 25.48
N GLU A 54 -14.09 -36.83 26.73
CA GLU A 54 -14.35 -35.43 27.13
C GLU A 54 -13.16 -34.53 26.81
N ILE A 55 -11.93 -34.97 27.12
CA ILE A 55 -10.71 -34.22 26.80
C ILE A 55 -10.55 -34.06 25.28
N ALA A 56 -10.85 -35.10 24.49
CA ALA A 56 -10.74 -35.04 23.03
C ALA A 56 -11.77 -34.06 22.44
N ASP A 57 -13.01 -34.11 22.91
CA ASP A 57 -14.09 -33.22 22.46
C ASP A 57 -13.79 -31.75 22.82
N GLU A 58 -13.30 -31.50 24.04
CA GLU A 58 -12.93 -30.15 24.48
C GLU A 58 -11.73 -29.60 23.71
N LEU A 59 -10.69 -30.42 23.49
CA LEU A 59 -9.55 -30.03 22.66
C LEU A 59 -9.99 -29.71 21.24
N GLN A 60 -10.84 -30.54 20.63
CA GLN A 60 -11.33 -30.31 19.28
C GLN A 60 -12.13 -29.00 19.17
N GLU A 61 -12.95 -28.70 20.17
CA GLU A 61 -13.68 -27.43 20.23
C GLU A 61 -12.75 -26.24 20.39
N GLN A 62 -11.75 -26.32 21.28
CA GLN A 62 -10.74 -25.28 21.46
C GLN A 62 -9.92 -25.04 20.19
N PHE A 63 -9.49 -26.10 19.50
CA PHE A 63 -8.80 -26.00 18.22
C PHE A 63 -9.67 -25.32 17.17
N SER A 64 -10.94 -25.72 17.06
CA SER A 64 -11.87 -25.15 16.09
C SER A 64 -12.11 -23.66 16.35
N ARG A 65 -12.30 -23.27 17.61
CA ARG A 65 -12.45 -21.86 18.02
C ARG A 65 -11.19 -21.05 17.72
N THR A 66 -10.01 -21.59 18.01
CA THR A 66 -8.73 -20.90 17.77
C THR A 66 -8.47 -20.73 16.28
N LEU A 67 -8.74 -21.76 15.47
CA LEU A 67 -8.65 -21.68 14.01
C LEU A 67 -9.61 -20.63 13.44
N GLN A 68 -10.85 -20.58 13.95
CA GLN A 68 -11.82 -19.56 13.54
C GLN A 68 -11.32 -18.14 13.88
N GLN A 69 -10.89 -17.92 15.12
CA GLN A 69 -10.39 -16.62 15.58
C GLN A 69 -9.17 -16.17 14.77
N THR A 70 -8.19 -17.05 14.60
CA THR A 70 -6.98 -16.75 13.80
C THR A 70 -7.31 -16.48 12.34
N ALA A 71 -8.25 -17.22 11.74
CA ALA A 71 -8.70 -16.96 10.38
C ALA A 71 -9.38 -15.58 10.25
N ASP A 72 -10.24 -15.23 11.21
CA ASP A 72 -10.93 -13.93 11.24
C ASP A 72 -9.95 -12.76 11.47
N GLU A 73 -8.98 -12.92 12.38
CA GLU A 73 -7.92 -11.93 12.60
C GLU A 73 -7.03 -11.75 11.38
N LEU A 74 -6.62 -12.86 10.75
CA LEU A 74 -5.80 -12.81 9.53
C LEU A 74 -6.56 -12.12 8.41
N LYS A 75 -7.85 -12.44 8.24
CA LYS A 75 -8.71 -11.80 7.25
C LYS A 75 -8.87 -10.31 7.52
N ALA A 76 -9.10 -9.91 8.77
CA ALA A 76 -9.20 -8.50 9.14
C ALA A 76 -7.90 -7.72 8.85
N LYS A 77 -6.74 -8.32 9.16
CA LYS A 77 -5.43 -7.73 8.83
C LYS A 77 -5.22 -7.61 7.33
N PHE A 78 -5.52 -8.67 6.57
CA PHE A 78 -5.43 -8.63 5.11
C PHE A 78 -6.35 -7.57 4.50
N ASP A 79 -7.59 -7.45 4.97
CA ASP A 79 -8.54 -6.47 4.47
C ASP A 79 -8.07 -5.03 4.77
N ASP A 80 -7.46 -4.80 5.93
CA ASP A 80 -6.93 -3.50 6.33
C ASP A 80 -5.66 -3.11 5.54
N GLU A 81 -4.72 -4.06 5.42
CA GLU A 81 -3.50 -3.89 4.60
C GLU A 81 -3.87 -3.66 3.13
N PHE A 82 -4.84 -4.41 2.60
CA PHE A 82 -5.31 -4.26 1.23
C PHE A 82 -5.95 -2.90 1.00
N LYS A 83 -6.81 -2.41 1.91
CA LYS A 83 -7.40 -1.07 1.81
C LYS A 83 -6.33 0.02 1.83
N THR A 84 -5.35 -0.10 2.73
CA THR A 84 -4.26 0.86 2.86
C THR A 84 -3.40 0.90 1.61
N ALA A 85 -2.99 -0.27 1.10
CA ALA A 85 -2.21 -0.38 -0.13
C ALA A 85 -2.98 0.13 -1.35
N SER A 86 -4.28 -0.18 -1.44
CA SER A 86 -5.16 0.28 -2.51
C SER A 86 -5.30 1.81 -2.52
N ALA A 87 -5.48 2.42 -1.34
CA ALA A 87 -5.54 3.87 -1.19
C ALA A 87 -4.21 4.53 -1.60
N ALA A 88 -3.08 4.02 -1.10
CA ALA A 88 -1.75 4.52 -1.45
C ALA A 88 -1.50 4.44 -2.96
N TRP A 89 -1.80 3.30 -3.58
CA TRP A 89 -1.68 3.12 -5.03
C TRP A 89 -2.56 4.08 -5.82
N SER A 90 -3.80 4.32 -5.37
CA SER A 90 -4.71 5.25 -6.05
C SER A 90 -4.19 6.70 -6.01
N ALA A 91 -3.59 7.11 -4.89
CA ALA A 91 -3.01 8.44 -4.72
C ALA A 91 -1.74 8.62 -5.58
N GLU A 92 -0.86 7.62 -5.58
CA GLU A 92 0.34 7.62 -6.43
C GLU A 92 -0.04 7.66 -7.90
N ARG A 93 -1.02 6.86 -8.32
CA ARG A 93 -1.52 6.85 -9.69
C ARG A 93 -2.10 8.21 -10.10
N ALA A 94 -2.85 8.89 -9.22
CA ALA A 94 -3.39 10.21 -9.51
C ALA A 94 -2.27 11.24 -9.73
N SER A 95 -1.28 11.26 -8.84
CA SER A 95 -0.09 12.13 -8.96
C SER A 95 0.69 11.87 -10.26
N LEU A 96 0.92 10.60 -10.62
CA LEU A 96 1.60 10.26 -11.87
C LEU A 96 0.79 10.64 -13.13
N VAL A 97 -0.54 10.58 -13.06
CA VAL A 97 -1.40 11.04 -14.16
C VAL A 97 -1.31 12.55 -14.34
N GLU A 98 -1.32 13.31 -13.25
CA GLU A 98 -1.15 14.76 -13.28
C GLU A 98 0.21 15.15 -13.87
N GLU A 99 1.29 14.51 -13.43
CA GLU A 99 2.63 14.79 -13.94
C GLU A 99 2.78 14.42 -15.42
N ARG A 100 2.21 13.28 -15.84
CA ARG A 100 2.18 12.90 -17.26
C ARG A 100 1.42 13.94 -18.09
N ASP A 101 0.27 14.39 -17.61
CA ASP A 101 -0.56 15.36 -18.35
C ASP A 101 0.15 16.71 -18.44
N ARG A 102 0.85 17.14 -17.38
CA ARG A 102 1.74 18.30 -17.38
C ARG A 102 2.84 18.18 -18.43
N LEU A 103 3.58 17.07 -18.44
CA LEU A 103 4.65 16.83 -19.41
C LEU A 103 4.11 16.77 -20.84
N ARG A 104 2.92 16.23 -21.05
CA ARG A 104 2.27 16.21 -22.36
C ARG A 104 1.98 17.62 -22.86
N VAL A 105 1.43 18.50 -22.03
CA VAL A 105 1.20 19.90 -22.39
C VAL A 105 2.50 20.59 -22.79
N LEU A 106 3.59 20.36 -22.05
CA LEU A 106 4.91 20.92 -22.37
C LEU A 106 5.48 20.36 -23.68
N ALA A 107 5.35 19.06 -23.93
CA ALA A 107 5.78 18.43 -25.17
C ALA A 107 5.00 18.96 -26.39
N ASP A 108 3.68 19.08 -26.26
CA ASP A 108 2.80 19.64 -27.29
C ASP A 108 3.13 21.11 -27.55
N ALA A 109 3.40 21.89 -26.49
CA ALA A 109 3.85 23.28 -26.59
C ALA A 109 5.16 23.42 -27.37
N GLN A 110 6.16 22.58 -27.07
CA GLN A 110 7.43 22.57 -27.78
C GLN A 110 7.24 22.18 -29.25
N HIS A 111 6.36 21.22 -29.55
CA HIS A 111 6.06 20.84 -30.93
C HIS A 111 5.42 22.01 -31.70
N GLN A 112 4.41 22.66 -31.14
CA GLN A 112 3.75 23.81 -31.76
C GLN A 112 4.70 24.98 -32.03
N MET A 113 5.67 25.23 -31.14
CA MET A 113 6.69 26.27 -31.37
C MET A 113 7.62 25.93 -32.53
N ARG A 114 7.96 24.65 -32.74
CA ARG A 114 8.81 24.20 -33.86
C ARG A 114 8.13 24.34 -35.22
N GLU A 115 6.81 24.22 -35.28
CA GLU A 115 6.06 24.33 -36.54
C GLU A 115 5.87 25.76 -37.04
N CYS A 116 6.16 26.75 -36.18
CA CYS A 116 6.03 28.17 -36.54
C CYS A 116 6.99 28.56 -37.66
N LYS A 117 6.50 29.33 -38.63
CA LYS A 117 7.23 29.69 -39.87
C LYS A 117 7.83 31.09 -39.83
N SER A 118 7.64 31.82 -38.74
CA SER A 118 8.18 33.17 -38.57
C SER A 118 8.43 33.52 -37.10
N GLN A 119 9.36 34.46 -36.84
CA GLN A 119 9.62 34.95 -35.48
C GLN A 119 8.39 35.53 -34.79
N PRO A 120 7.57 36.40 -35.42
CA PRO A 120 6.34 36.89 -34.77
C PRO A 120 5.34 35.79 -34.44
N GLU A 121 5.29 34.72 -35.24
CA GLU A 121 4.43 33.57 -34.98
C GLU A 121 4.93 32.77 -33.76
N ILE A 122 6.25 32.52 -33.67
CA ILE A 122 6.88 31.87 -32.50
C ILE A 122 6.58 32.67 -31.22
N LEU A 123 6.77 33.99 -31.25
CA LEU A 123 6.55 34.85 -30.07
C LEU A 123 5.06 34.92 -29.68
N ASN A 124 4.14 34.96 -30.65
CA ASN A 124 2.70 34.93 -30.36
C ASN A 124 2.28 33.56 -29.79
N ARG A 125 2.81 32.47 -30.37
CA ARG A 125 2.55 31.10 -29.91
C ARG A 125 3.02 30.91 -28.48
N PHE A 126 4.18 31.47 -28.11
CA PHE A 126 4.64 31.50 -26.72
C PHE A 126 3.61 32.13 -25.79
N LEU A 127 3.09 33.32 -26.12
CA LEU A 127 2.10 34.00 -25.26
C LEU A 127 0.84 33.16 -25.07
N THR A 128 0.33 32.52 -26.13
CA THR A 128 -0.82 31.60 -26.04
C THR A 128 -0.52 30.37 -25.18
N LEU A 129 0.68 29.80 -25.30
CA LEU A 129 1.09 28.62 -24.51
C LEU A 129 1.40 28.96 -23.05
N ALA A 130 1.68 30.22 -22.73
CA ALA A 130 1.93 30.69 -21.38
C ALA A 130 0.65 30.95 -20.56
N GLU A 131 -0.50 31.14 -21.22
CA GLU A 131 -1.80 31.43 -20.57
C GLU A 131 -2.20 30.43 -19.45
N PRO A 132 -2.00 29.10 -19.59
CA PRO A 132 -2.32 28.15 -18.50
C PRO A 132 -1.40 28.28 -17.29
N PHE A 133 -0.22 28.89 -17.46
CA PHE A 133 0.84 28.93 -16.45
C PHE A 133 1.02 30.32 -15.82
N ALA A 134 0.45 31.37 -16.42
CA ALA A 134 0.50 32.73 -15.92
C ALA A 134 -0.80 33.48 -16.22
N SER A 135 -1.32 34.19 -15.22
CA SER A 135 -2.51 35.05 -15.41
C SER A 135 -2.24 36.21 -16.35
N SER A 136 -0.98 36.62 -16.45
CA SER A 136 -0.49 37.63 -17.37
C SER A 136 0.96 37.35 -17.75
N ALA A 137 1.28 37.54 -19.03
CA ALA A 137 2.63 37.35 -19.54
C ALA A 137 2.97 38.42 -20.58
N ALA A 138 4.25 38.75 -20.70
CA ALA A 138 4.76 39.73 -21.63
C ALA A 138 6.05 39.24 -22.28
N VAL A 139 6.20 39.56 -23.55
CA VAL A 139 7.44 39.35 -24.31
C VAL A 139 8.02 40.70 -24.66
N TYR A 140 9.31 40.86 -24.37
CA TYR A 140 10.12 42.02 -24.69
C TYR A 140 11.15 41.65 -25.74
N ILE A 141 11.48 42.57 -26.64
CA ILE A 141 12.47 42.39 -27.70
C ILE A 141 13.58 43.43 -27.52
N MET A 142 14.83 43.02 -27.76
CA MET A 142 15.98 43.90 -27.69
C MET A 142 15.91 45.02 -28.74
N LYS A 143 16.02 46.28 -28.29
CA LYS A 143 16.17 47.50 -29.09
C LYS A 143 17.39 48.30 -28.61
N ALA A 144 17.71 49.40 -29.29
CA ALA A 144 18.87 50.25 -28.96
C ALA A 144 18.84 50.77 -27.50
N ASP A 145 17.65 51.05 -26.98
CA ASP A 145 17.45 51.62 -25.64
C ASP A 145 17.19 50.57 -24.55
N GLY A 146 17.27 49.28 -24.87
CA GLY A 146 17.01 48.16 -23.96
C GLY A 146 15.92 47.20 -24.44
N LEU A 147 15.32 46.44 -23.51
CA LEU A 147 14.26 45.47 -23.82
C LEU A 147 12.93 46.20 -23.89
N ALA A 148 12.38 46.38 -25.09
CA ALA A 148 11.11 47.05 -25.31
C ALA A 148 9.96 46.05 -25.38
N LEU A 149 8.82 46.38 -24.76
CA LEU A 149 7.62 45.55 -24.77
C LEU A 149 7.17 45.34 -26.22
N TRP A 150 7.05 44.08 -26.61
CA TRP A 150 6.51 43.71 -27.92
C TRP A 150 5.03 43.44 -27.84
N LYS A 151 4.64 42.55 -26.92
CA LYS A 151 3.24 42.18 -26.69
C LYS A 151 3.08 41.56 -25.31
N SER A 152 1.91 41.78 -24.71
CA SER A 152 1.47 41.12 -23.49
C SER A 152 0.12 40.44 -23.68
N CYS A 153 -0.17 39.47 -22.80
CA CYS A 153 -1.48 38.86 -22.60
C CYS A 153 -1.85 38.94 -21.10
N GLY A 154 -3.15 38.85 -20.81
CA GLY A 154 -3.69 38.99 -19.45
C GLY A 154 -4.08 40.44 -19.08
N GLY A 155 -4.47 40.62 -17.83
CA GLY A 155 -5.03 41.88 -17.31
C GLY A 155 -4.01 42.85 -16.70
N ASP A 156 -2.77 42.41 -16.45
CA ASP A 156 -1.77 43.22 -15.76
C ASP A 156 -1.02 44.17 -16.69
N ALA A 157 -0.63 45.32 -16.14
CA ALA A 157 0.14 46.33 -16.85
C ALA A 157 1.64 46.00 -16.81
N PHE A 158 2.26 45.95 -17.99
CA PHE A 158 3.69 45.76 -18.14
C PHE A 158 4.36 47.07 -18.61
N PRO A 159 5.52 47.45 -18.08
CA PRO A 159 6.24 48.64 -18.52
C PRO A 159 6.67 48.54 -19.99
N ASN A 160 6.70 49.66 -20.70
CA ASN A 160 7.05 49.68 -22.12
C ASN A 160 8.52 49.35 -22.41
N VAL A 161 9.42 49.60 -21.46
CA VAL A 161 10.85 49.31 -21.58
C VAL A 161 11.35 48.80 -20.23
N ILE A 162 12.16 47.74 -20.25
CA ILE A 162 12.82 47.17 -19.08
C ILE A 162 14.32 47.01 -19.31
N SER A 163 15.07 46.99 -18.22
CA SER A 163 16.49 46.60 -18.19
C SER A 163 16.63 45.13 -17.79
N GLN A 164 17.75 44.49 -18.13
CA GLN A 164 18.05 43.10 -17.74
C GLN A 164 18.07 42.88 -16.22
N ASN A 165 18.19 43.96 -15.43
CA ASN A 165 18.24 43.93 -13.95
C ASN A 165 16.92 44.36 -13.30
N SER A 166 15.81 44.38 -14.03
CA SER A 166 14.49 44.75 -13.51
C SER A 166 13.86 43.59 -12.72
N ALA A 167 14.61 43.02 -11.77
CA ALA A 167 14.18 41.96 -10.87
C ALA A 167 13.27 42.56 -9.78
N GLY A 168 12.03 42.86 -10.15
CA GLY A 168 10.96 43.20 -9.21
C GLY A 168 10.20 41.96 -8.72
N THR A 169 8.91 42.13 -8.45
CA THR A 169 7.96 41.07 -8.08
C THR A 169 7.46 40.21 -9.26
N LEU A 170 8.04 40.40 -10.44
CA LEU A 170 7.65 39.73 -11.68
C LEU A 170 8.60 38.57 -11.96
N TYR A 171 8.09 37.49 -12.54
CA TYR A 171 8.94 36.52 -13.21
C TYR A 171 9.69 37.22 -14.35
N PHE A 172 10.98 36.95 -14.48
CA PHE A 172 11.81 37.47 -15.57
C PHE A 172 12.78 36.40 -16.05
N LYS A 173 12.75 36.11 -17.35
CA LYS A 173 13.68 35.18 -17.99
C LYS A 173 14.24 35.81 -19.28
N PRO A 174 15.56 36.07 -19.35
CA PRO A 174 16.17 36.51 -20.59
C PRO A 174 16.21 35.36 -21.60
N VAL A 175 15.97 35.66 -22.87
CA VAL A 175 16.07 34.73 -23.99
C VAL A 175 17.30 35.11 -24.81
N ALA A 176 18.29 34.21 -24.86
CA ALA A 176 19.59 34.50 -25.46
C ALA A 176 19.88 33.59 -26.65
N VAL A 177 20.29 34.17 -27.78
CA VAL A 177 20.74 33.40 -28.94
C VAL A 177 22.23 33.63 -29.11
N ARG A 178 23.03 32.56 -29.11
CA ARG A 178 24.50 32.62 -29.22
C ARG A 178 25.14 33.63 -28.25
N GLN A 179 24.77 33.53 -26.98
CA GLN A 179 25.25 34.40 -25.88
C GLN A 179 24.84 35.89 -25.99
N ARG A 180 23.89 36.24 -26.86
CA ARG A 180 23.31 37.59 -26.92
C ARG A 180 21.83 37.55 -26.56
N THR A 181 21.42 38.35 -25.59
CA THR A 181 20.00 38.51 -25.24
C THR A 181 19.25 39.18 -26.39
N VAL A 182 18.27 38.49 -26.95
CA VAL A 182 17.45 38.98 -28.06
C VAL A 182 16.03 39.33 -27.62
N ALA A 183 15.56 38.71 -26.55
CA ALA A 183 14.24 38.93 -25.98
C ALA A 183 14.27 38.66 -24.47
N ALA A 184 13.16 38.97 -23.80
CA ALA A 184 12.90 38.52 -22.45
C ALA A 184 11.42 38.18 -22.28
N VAL A 185 11.15 37.24 -21.40
CA VAL A 185 9.81 36.82 -20.99
C VAL A 185 9.58 37.35 -19.59
N CYS A 186 8.41 37.93 -19.34
CA CYS A 186 7.97 38.32 -18.01
C CYS A 186 6.58 37.77 -17.72
N ALA A 187 6.27 37.52 -16.45
CA ALA A 187 4.93 37.17 -15.99
C ALA A 187 4.64 37.82 -14.63
N ALA A 188 3.40 38.26 -14.40
CA ALA A 188 2.98 38.77 -13.10
C ALA A 188 2.31 37.67 -12.27
N ALA A 189 2.40 37.79 -10.95
CA ALA A 189 1.81 36.82 -10.03
C ALA A 189 0.28 36.84 -10.13
N PRO A 190 -0.41 35.68 -10.06
CA PRO A 190 0.15 34.35 -9.85
C PRO A 190 0.66 33.68 -11.15
N TYR A 191 1.82 33.03 -11.06
CA TYR A 191 2.45 32.27 -12.16
C TYR A 191 3.13 30.99 -11.66
N GLN A 192 3.36 30.04 -12.57
CA GLN A 192 4.16 28.83 -12.34
C GLN A 192 5.54 28.97 -13.00
N ALA A 193 6.60 29.05 -12.19
CA ALA A 193 7.95 29.33 -12.69
C ALA A 193 8.52 28.22 -13.60
N GLU A 194 8.41 26.96 -13.17
CA GLU A 194 9.01 25.82 -13.87
C GLU A 194 8.47 25.62 -15.31
N PRO A 195 7.14 25.63 -15.57
CA PRO A 195 6.62 25.59 -16.95
C PRO A 195 7.04 26.80 -17.78
N LEU A 196 7.09 27.99 -17.19
CA LEU A 196 7.53 29.20 -17.89
C LEU A 196 9.02 29.14 -18.26
N ASP A 197 9.86 28.59 -17.40
CA ASP A 197 11.26 28.34 -17.70
C ASP A 197 11.41 27.39 -18.89
N PHE A 198 10.68 26.27 -18.88
CA PHE A 198 10.67 25.34 -20.00
C PHE A 198 10.20 25.98 -21.31
N LEU A 199 9.12 26.78 -21.27
CA LEU A 199 8.61 27.48 -22.45
C LEU A 199 9.59 28.53 -22.94
N ALA A 200 10.27 29.25 -22.05
CA ALA A 200 11.29 30.24 -22.40
C ALA A 200 12.53 29.59 -23.04
N GLU A 201 12.95 28.42 -22.55
CA GLU A 201 14.02 27.64 -23.18
C GLU A 201 13.60 27.07 -24.54
N SER A 202 12.35 26.62 -24.67
CA SER A 202 11.78 26.17 -25.94
C SER A 202 11.68 27.32 -26.96
N LEU A 203 11.33 28.51 -26.49
CA LEU A 203 11.32 29.75 -27.25
C LEU A 203 12.72 30.09 -27.76
N GLU A 204 13.72 30.07 -26.88
CA GLU A 204 15.13 30.31 -27.21
C GLU A 204 15.60 29.39 -28.35
N ARG A 205 15.39 28.09 -28.20
CA ARG A 205 15.75 27.08 -29.20
C ARG A 205 15.02 27.28 -30.53
N SER A 206 13.75 27.67 -30.48
CA SER A 206 12.93 27.88 -31.68
C SER A 206 13.41 29.11 -32.46
N ILE A 207 13.75 30.21 -31.76
CA ILE A 207 14.32 31.41 -32.37
C ILE A 207 15.69 31.11 -32.98
N GLU A 208 16.54 30.36 -32.27
CA GLU A 208 17.86 29.96 -32.79
C GLU A 208 17.73 29.10 -34.05
N THR A 209 16.86 28.08 -34.02
CA THR A 209 16.62 27.17 -35.15
C THR A 209 16.11 27.93 -36.37
N PHE A 210 15.14 28.83 -36.18
CA PHE A 210 14.64 29.67 -37.27
C PHE A 210 15.73 30.58 -37.85
N GLY A 211 16.56 31.19 -36.99
CA GLY A 211 17.71 31.99 -37.40
C GLY A 211 18.72 31.20 -38.23
N LEU A 212 18.99 29.95 -37.85
CA LEU A 212 19.86 29.03 -38.59
C LEU A 212 19.29 28.67 -39.97
N MET A 213 17.99 28.34 -40.05
CA MET A 213 17.33 28.01 -41.32
C MET A 213 17.39 29.18 -42.32
N ARG A 214 17.17 30.41 -41.87
CA ARG A 214 17.29 31.60 -42.74
C ARG A 214 18.72 31.86 -43.23
N LEU A 215 19.73 31.61 -42.39
CA LEU A 215 21.13 31.75 -42.80
C LEU A 215 21.53 30.69 -43.84
N GLN A 216 20.93 29.51 -43.80
CA GLN A 216 21.14 28.45 -44.80
C GLN A 216 20.40 28.74 -46.11
N ALA A 217 19.17 29.27 -46.05
CA ALA A 217 18.39 29.65 -47.24
C ALA A 217 18.94 30.89 -47.98
N ALA A 218 19.81 31.68 -47.35
CA ALA A 218 20.44 32.86 -47.93
C ALA A 218 21.84 32.57 -48.53
N ARG A 219 22.29 31.31 -48.50
CA ARG A 219 23.51 30.82 -49.17
C ARG A 219 23.14 30.09 -50.43
#